data_AF-A0A7S2HK86-F1
#
_entry.id   AF-A0A7S2HK86-F1
#
_cell.length_a   1.000
_cell.length_b   1.000
_cell.length_c   1.000
_cell.angle_alpha   90.00
_cell.angle_beta   90.00
_cell.angle_gamma   90.00
#
_symmetry.space_group_name_H-M   'P 1'
#
loop_
_entity.id
_entity.type
_entity.pdbx_description
1 polymer ?
#
loop_
_entity_poly.entity_id
_entity_poly.type
_entity_poly.pdbx_seq_one_letter_code
_entity_poly.pdbx_strand_id
1 'polypeptide(L)'
;MNPPPHQPKPSATTAPPDDHHHHHRSYILIENPKKSNNLGPILRCAAAFAVSRVILIGYEKCSTDGSHGAAKHVPIISFPTFDRGVEYLKKECGVVSIIGLLGCYDEDINIVEEENTVVAGMVQDENLVVAMTKKEVEKRFCTKPCTQQQEYIKSWPIHKRSFAKLGNTSFVISKNWKGLPFDHATHCDSFVHIPLHSAIAANNNSNEHHLQLPEQRMAPFQILDVQSCLSIVLHHYTAWAKYHERSFDGQKFDVVKEEVGTNRNERQIESARKKARLREEAVENESLCHMDGGIFGGDTHISGDY
;
A
#
# COMPACT_ATOMS: atom_id res chain seq x y z
N MET A 1 42.46 28.05 2.96
CA MET A 1 41.67 27.24 2.02
C MET A 1 40.74 26.38 2.85
N ASN A 2 39.45 26.70 2.87
CA ASN A 2 38.47 25.86 3.57
C ASN A 2 38.22 24.60 2.73
N PRO A 3 38.08 23.41 3.35
CA PRO A 3 37.72 22.20 2.63
C PRO A 3 36.32 22.34 2.01
N PRO A 4 36.07 21.67 0.87
CA PRO A 4 34.77 21.73 0.20
C PRO A 4 33.67 21.14 1.10
N PRO A 5 32.43 21.63 0.99
CA PRO A 5 31.32 21.15 1.80
C PRO A 5 31.07 19.66 1.52
N HIS A 6 31.03 18.88 2.60
CA HIS A 6 30.71 17.45 2.60
C HIS A 6 29.38 17.22 1.86
N GLN A 7 29.42 16.54 0.72
CA GLN A 7 28.21 16.02 0.09
C GLN A 7 27.61 14.95 1.04
N PRO A 8 26.30 15.01 1.35
CA PRO A 8 25.66 13.99 2.16
C PRO A 8 25.67 12.67 1.40
N LYS A 9 26.29 11.65 2.01
CA LYS A 9 26.34 10.28 1.48
C LYS A 9 24.96 9.65 1.71
N PRO A 10 24.31 9.05 0.69
CA PRO A 10 23.03 8.39 0.87
C PRO A 10 23.17 7.23 1.86
N SER A 11 22.44 7.30 2.97
CA SER A 11 22.32 6.25 3.96
C SER A 11 21.35 5.19 3.44
N ALA A 12 21.90 4.19 2.75
CA ALA A 12 21.14 3.03 2.32
C ALA A 12 20.86 2.13 3.52
N THR A 13 19.59 1.75 3.73
CA THR A 13 19.27 0.57 4.54
C THR A 13 19.54 -0.65 3.68
N THR A 14 20.43 -1.54 4.13
CA THR A 14 20.88 -2.73 3.40
C THR A 14 19.80 -3.80 3.34
N ALA A 15 18.96 -3.73 2.30
CA ALA A 15 18.17 -4.87 1.84
C ALA A 15 19.09 -5.89 1.14
N PRO A 16 18.69 -7.18 1.07
CA PRO A 16 19.47 -8.21 0.37
C PRO A 16 19.70 -7.84 -1.11
N PRO A 17 20.78 -8.34 -1.73
CA PRO A 17 21.08 -8.09 -3.14
C PRO A 17 19.92 -8.57 -4.02
N ASP A 18 19.53 -7.69 -4.95
CA ASP A 18 18.40 -7.84 -5.87
C ASP A 18 18.75 -8.88 -6.94
N ASP A 19 18.61 -10.18 -6.61
CA ASP A 19 18.95 -11.33 -7.48
C ASP A 19 17.89 -11.60 -8.57
N HIS A 20 16.96 -10.65 -8.76
CA HIS A 20 15.91 -10.74 -9.76
C HIS A 20 16.18 -9.75 -10.90
N HIS A 21 16.70 -10.28 -12.01
CA HIS A 21 16.86 -9.55 -13.26
C HIS A 21 15.50 -9.32 -13.94
N HIS A 22 14.69 -8.42 -13.39
CA HIS A 22 13.55 -7.87 -14.11
C HIS A 22 14.05 -6.98 -15.24
N HIS A 23 13.53 -7.19 -16.46
CA HIS A 23 13.87 -6.36 -17.62
C HIS A 23 13.41 -4.89 -17.45
N HIS A 24 12.43 -4.63 -16.57
CA HIS A 24 11.84 -3.29 -16.37
C HIS A 24 11.66 -3.02 -14.88
N ARG A 25 12.54 -2.24 -14.26
CA ARG A 25 12.46 -1.95 -12.82
C ARG A 25 11.49 -0.84 -12.49
N SER A 26 10.80 -0.95 -11.35
CA SER A 26 9.90 0.06 -10.81
C SER A 26 10.50 0.74 -9.57
N TYR A 27 10.26 2.05 -9.46
CA TYR A 27 10.69 2.89 -8.34
C TYR A 27 9.50 3.69 -7.83
N ILE A 28 9.55 4.09 -6.56
CA ILE A 28 8.57 5.02 -5.99
C ILE A 28 9.32 6.26 -5.54
N LEU A 29 8.81 7.44 -5.90
CA LEU A 29 9.29 8.73 -5.42
C LEU A 29 8.17 9.38 -4.60
N ILE A 30 8.46 9.69 -3.34
CA ILE A 30 7.47 10.23 -2.40
C ILE A 30 8.09 11.25 -1.45
N GLU A 31 7.33 12.29 -1.12
CA GLU A 31 7.70 13.20 -0.05
C GLU A 31 7.61 12.59 1.34
N ASN A 32 8.57 13.00 2.16
CA ASN A 32 8.65 12.69 3.56
C ASN A 32 8.94 13.96 4.39
N PRO A 33 7.93 14.81 4.62
CA PRO A 33 8.11 16.12 5.24
C PRO A 33 8.44 16.05 6.74
N LYS A 34 8.30 14.89 7.39
CA LYS A 34 8.56 14.71 8.83
C LYS A 34 9.06 13.30 9.12
N LYS A 35 9.94 13.16 10.12
CA LYS A 35 10.53 11.86 10.53
C LYS A 35 9.49 10.80 10.97
N SER A 36 8.38 11.25 11.54
CA SER A 36 7.30 10.40 12.06
C SER A 36 6.22 10.09 11.02
N ASN A 37 6.36 10.58 9.78
CA ASN A 37 5.37 10.36 8.74
C ASN A 37 5.28 8.85 8.43
N ASN A 38 4.10 8.26 8.59
CA ASN A 38 3.92 6.81 8.46
C ASN A 38 3.86 6.36 7.00
N LEU A 39 4.91 5.71 6.51
CA LEU A 39 4.98 5.15 5.17
C LEU A 39 4.81 3.62 5.16
N GLY A 40 4.52 2.99 6.31
CA GLY A 40 4.41 1.54 6.44
C GLY A 40 3.51 0.86 5.41
N PRO A 41 2.27 1.34 5.18
CA PRO A 41 1.39 0.81 4.13
C PRO A 41 1.97 0.94 2.71
N ILE A 42 2.65 2.06 2.39
CA ILE A 42 3.31 2.28 1.09
C ILE A 42 4.43 1.28 0.91
N LEU A 43 5.27 1.13 1.94
CA LEU A 43 6.40 0.20 1.93
C LEU A 43 5.93 -1.25 1.82
N ARG A 44 4.76 -1.57 2.39
CA ARG A 44 4.11 -2.87 2.20
C ARG A 44 3.72 -3.11 0.74
N CYS A 45 3.05 -2.14 0.09
CA CYS A 45 2.77 -2.22 -1.33
C CYS A 45 4.06 -2.35 -2.16
N ALA A 46 5.06 -1.51 -1.87
CA ALA A 46 6.33 -1.51 -2.57
C ALA A 46 7.04 -2.88 -2.51
N ALA A 47 7.10 -3.48 -1.33
CA ALA A 47 7.70 -4.81 -1.16
C ALA A 47 6.91 -5.90 -1.89
N ALA A 48 5.56 -5.86 -1.80
CA ALA A 48 4.68 -6.84 -2.44
C ALA A 48 4.80 -6.83 -3.98
N PHE A 49 4.92 -5.64 -4.57
CA PHE A 49 5.06 -5.46 -6.03
C PHE A 49 6.51 -5.36 -6.50
N ALA A 50 7.45 -5.84 -5.68
CA ALA A 50 8.85 -5.91 -6.04
C ALA A 50 9.48 -4.59 -6.53
N VAL A 51 9.07 -3.47 -5.94
CA VAL A 51 9.66 -2.16 -6.22
C VAL A 51 11.13 -2.20 -5.87
N SER A 52 11.98 -1.80 -6.82
CA SER A 52 13.43 -1.87 -6.69
C SER A 52 13.97 -0.90 -5.64
N ARG A 53 13.33 0.26 -5.48
CA ARG A 53 13.70 1.25 -4.44
C ARG A 53 12.58 2.24 -4.17
N VAL A 54 12.47 2.67 -2.92
CA VAL A 54 11.63 3.81 -2.52
C VAL A 54 12.55 5.01 -2.23
N ILE A 55 12.28 6.11 -2.90
CA ILE A 55 13.04 7.36 -2.83
C ILE A 55 12.21 8.34 -2.01
N LEU A 56 12.75 8.75 -0.86
CA LEU A 56 12.15 9.73 0.03
C LEU A 56 12.71 11.12 -0.25
N ILE A 57 11.83 12.11 -0.36
CA ILE A 57 12.23 13.52 -0.46
C ILE A 57 12.01 14.21 0.89
N GLY A 58 13.06 14.83 1.43
CA GLY A 58 13.05 15.50 2.72
C GLY A 58 13.75 14.67 3.80
N TYR A 59 13.00 14.22 4.81
CA TYR A 59 13.60 13.49 5.93
C TYR A 59 13.97 12.05 5.53
N GLU A 60 15.12 11.61 6.01
CA GLU A 60 15.60 10.24 5.80
C GLU A 60 14.77 9.18 6.54
N LYS A 61 14.40 9.48 7.78
CA LYS A 61 13.62 8.56 8.61
C LYS A 61 12.14 8.72 8.33
N CYS A 62 11.40 7.62 8.30
CA CYS A 62 9.94 7.60 8.28
C CYS A 62 9.43 6.58 9.33
N SER A 63 8.18 6.70 9.76
CA SER A 63 7.54 5.60 10.49
C SER A 63 7.21 4.46 9.52
N THR A 64 7.43 3.23 9.96
CA THR A 64 7.13 2.00 9.20
C THR A 64 5.95 1.23 9.80
N ASP A 65 5.14 1.88 10.65
CA ASP A 65 4.02 1.24 11.34
C ASP A 65 2.96 0.75 10.34
N GLY A 66 2.50 -0.50 10.50
CA GLY A 66 1.60 -1.13 9.53
C GLY A 66 2.30 -1.71 8.29
N SER A 67 3.64 -1.66 8.21
CA SER A 67 4.38 -2.42 7.18
C SER A 67 4.43 -3.93 7.44
N HIS A 68 4.20 -4.36 8.69
CA HIS A 68 4.32 -5.76 9.12
C HIS A 68 5.66 -6.43 8.72
N GLY A 69 6.77 -5.67 8.79
CA GLY A 69 8.10 -6.17 8.44
C GLY A 69 8.50 -5.95 6.97
N ALA A 70 7.54 -5.60 6.10
CA ALA A 70 7.78 -5.38 4.67
C ALA A 70 8.84 -4.31 4.37
N ALA A 71 8.98 -3.30 5.24
CA ALA A 71 9.97 -2.24 5.10
C ALA A 71 11.43 -2.75 5.05
N LYS A 72 11.72 -3.96 5.56
CA LYS A 72 13.05 -4.58 5.48
C LYS A 72 13.38 -5.16 4.10
N HIS A 73 12.36 -5.36 3.26
CA HIS A 73 12.47 -6.02 1.96
C HIS A 73 12.43 -5.05 0.78
N VAL A 74 12.40 -3.75 1.06
CA VAL A 74 12.45 -2.70 0.04
C VAL A 74 13.53 -1.70 0.43
N PRO A 75 14.57 -1.50 -0.40
CA PRO A 75 15.59 -0.52 -0.06
C PRO A 75 15.00 0.89 -0.15
N ILE A 76 15.32 1.70 0.88
CA ILE A 76 14.90 3.08 0.99
C ILE A 76 16.15 3.96 0.88
N ILE A 77 16.07 5.01 0.07
CA ILE A 77 17.08 6.05 -0.06
C ILE A 77 16.40 7.42 0.08
N SER A 78 17.09 8.41 0.63
CA SER A 78 16.54 9.75 0.80
C SER A 78 17.39 10.82 0.14
N PHE A 79 16.72 11.87 -0.32
CA PHE A 79 17.33 13.07 -0.88
C PHE A 79 16.68 14.32 -0.26
N PRO A 80 17.44 15.42 -0.11
CA PRO A 80 16.92 16.63 0.52
C PRO A 80 15.87 17.35 -0.35
N THR A 81 15.95 17.22 -1.68
CA THR A 81 15.07 17.90 -2.63
C THR A 81 14.61 16.96 -3.73
N PHE A 82 13.47 17.29 -4.34
CA PHE A 82 12.88 16.50 -5.41
C PHE A 82 13.81 16.40 -6.63
N ASP A 83 14.42 17.52 -7.04
CA ASP A 83 15.41 17.57 -8.12
C ASP A 83 16.53 16.54 -7.96
N ARG A 84 17.08 16.40 -6.75
CA ARG A 84 18.16 15.45 -6.48
C ARG A 84 17.69 14.00 -6.55
N GLY A 85 16.46 13.73 -6.09
CA GLY A 85 15.84 12.41 -6.25
C GLY A 85 15.60 12.06 -7.71
N VAL A 86 15.10 13.01 -8.51
CA VAL A 86 14.89 12.84 -9.95
C VAL A 86 16.21 12.66 -10.69
N GLU A 87 17.23 13.45 -10.38
CA GLU A 87 18.57 13.32 -10.93
C GLU A 87 19.13 11.92 -10.69
N TYR A 88 19.02 11.43 -9.46
CA TYR A 88 19.43 10.07 -9.10
C TYR A 88 18.67 8.99 -9.87
N LEU A 89 17.34 9.11 -9.95
CA LEU A 89 16.51 8.16 -10.72
C LEU A 89 16.96 8.08 -12.18
N LYS A 90 17.19 9.23 -12.82
CA LYS A 90 17.57 9.29 -14.24
C LYS A 90 19.00 8.79 -14.46
N LYS A 91 19.98 9.23 -13.65
CA LYS A 91 21.40 8.94 -13.87
C LYS A 91 21.85 7.59 -13.33
N GLU A 92 21.46 7.25 -12.10
CA GLU A 92 21.96 6.06 -11.40
C GLU A 92 21.04 4.85 -11.56
N CYS A 93 19.72 5.08 -11.61
CA CYS A 93 18.74 4.00 -11.77
C CYS A 93 18.35 3.76 -13.24
N GLY A 94 18.78 4.62 -14.17
CA GLY A 94 18.42 4.54 -15.59
C GLY A 94 16.91 4.68 -15.83
N VAL A 95 16.19 5.39 -14.96
CA VAL A 95 14.75 5.64 -15.13
C VAL A 95 14.53 6.51 -16.35
N VAL A 96 13.76 5.98 -17.30
CA VAL A 96 13.42 6.67 -18.55
C VAL A 96 12.05 7.31 -18.52
N SER A 97 11.20 6.98 -17.53
CA SER A 97 9.88 7.57 -17.38
C SER A 97 9.49 7.76 -15.91
N ILE A 98 9.03 8.96 -15.59
CA ILE A 98 8.53 9.40 -14.29
C ILE A 98 7.04 9.70 -14.44
N ILE A 99 6.22 9.06 -13.62
CA ILE A 99 4.76 9.08 -13.79
C ILE A 99 4.11 9.58 -12.52
N GLY A 100 3.29 10.61 -12.64
CA GLY A 100 2.49 11.10 -11.55
C GLY A 100 1.21 10.28 -11.34
N LEU A 101 0.95 9.84 -10.11
CA LEU A 101 -0.34 9.26 -9.72
C LEU A 101 -1.27 10.37 -9.20
N LEU A 102 -2.39 10.57 -9.90
CA LEU A 102 -3.40 11.58 -9.54
C LEU A 102 -4.49 11.06 -8.60
N GLY A 103 -4.47 9.76 -8.26
CA GLY A 103 -5.49 9.12 -7.43
C GLY A 103 -6.66 8.55 -8.24
N CYS A 104 -7.82 8.43 -7.61
CA CYS A 104 -9.05 7.97 -8.26
C CYS A 104 -9.92 9.14 -8.73
N TYR A 105 -10.61 8.93 -9.85
CA TYR A 105 -11.46 9.93 -10.47
C TYR A 105 -12.74 9.29 -11.01
N ASP A 106 -13.89 9.92 -10.74
CA ASP A 106 -15.19 9.45 -11.20
C ASP A 106 -15.38 9.80 -12.66
N GLU A 107 -15.42 8.78 -13.51
CA GLU A 107 -15.70 8.96 -14.94
C GLU A 107 -17.22 8.86 -15.11
N ASP A 108 -17.90 10.00 -15.33
CA ASP A 108 -19.30 9.99 -15.74
C ASP A 108 -19.45 9.08 -16.99
N ILE A 109 -20.31 8.06 -16.88
CA ILE A 109 -20.56 7.00 -17.89
C ILE A 109 -20.90 7.58 -19.29
N ASN A 110 -21.29 8.85 -19.36
CA ASN A 110 -21.69 9.54 -20.58
C ASN A 110 -20.54 10.22 -21.36
N ILE A 111 -19.28 10.08 -20.94
CA ILE A 111 -18.12 10.45 -21.78
C ILE A 111 -17.79 9.23 -22.65
N VAL A 112 -18.75 8.94 -23.53
CA VAL A 112 -18.69 7.89 -24.53
C VAL A 112 -17.65 8.29 -25.59
N GLU A 113 -16.56 7.53 -25.58
CA GLU A 113 -15.78 7.08 -26.73
C GLU A 113 -14.93 8.06 -27.55
N GLU A 114 -15.05 9.39 -27.42
CA GLU A 114 -14.21 10.31 -28.18
C GLU A 114 -13.31 11.16 -27.26
N GLU A 115 -12.03 10.74 -27.15
CA GLU A 115 -10.90 11.39 -26.47
C GLU A 115 -10.86 11.32 -24.93
N ASN A 116 -10.40 10.16 -24.42
CA ASN A 116 -10.03 9.82 -23.02
C ASN A 116 -9.00 10.77 -22.36
N THR A 117 -9.24 12.08 -22.31
CA THR A 117 -8.36 13.04 -21.65
C THR A 117 -9.03 13.57 -20.40
N VAL A 118 -8.71 12.94 -19.27
CA VAL A 118 -8.74 13.67 -18.01
C VAL A 118 -7.55 14.63 -18.07
N VAL A 119 -7.88 15.93 -18.04
CA VAL A 119 -6.89 16.99 -18.01
C VAL A 119 -6.39 17.09 -16.58
N ALA A 120 -5.08 17.04 -16.40
CA ALA A 120 -4.43 17.43 -15.17
C ALA A 120 -4.52 18.97 -15.07
N GLY A 121 -5.46 19.49 -14.28
CA GLY A 121 -5.62 20.93 -14.09
C GLY A 121 -4.94 21.40 -12.80
N MET A 122 -4.33 22.58 -12.84
CA MET A 122 -3.79 23.24 -11.66
C MET A 122 -4.91 23.91 -10.87
N VAL A 123 -5.22 23.43 -9.67
CA VAL A 123 -6.14 24.15 -8.77
C VAL A 123 -5.36 25.32 -8.15
N GLN A 124 -5.59 26.54 -8.63
CA GLN A 124 -4.83 27.75 -8.24
C GLN A 124 -4.83 27.99 -6.73
N ASP A 125 -5.89 27.61 -6.02
CA ASP A 125 -6.01 27.80 -4.58
C ASP A 125 -5.23 26.75 -3.75
N GLU A 126 -4.88 25.60 -4.33
CA GLU A 126 -4.22 24.49 -3.61
C GLU A 126 -2.83 24.11 -4.18
N ASN A 127 -2.39 24.68 -5.32
CA ASN A 127 -1.16 24.33 -6.05
C ASN A 127 -1.03 22.81 -6.32
N LEU A 128 -2.15 22.17 -6.70
CA LEU A 128 -2.24 20.75 -6.99
C LEU A 128 -2.59 20.50 -8.45
N VAL A 129 -1.99 19.47 -9.02
CA VAL A 129 -2.37 18.82 -10.26
C VAL A 129 -3.29 17.65 -9.92
N VAL A 130 -4.51 17.70 -10.46
CA VAL A 130 -5.58 16.73 -10.18
C VAL A 130 -6.23 16.26 -11.47
N ALA A 131 -6.75 15.04 -11.45
CA ALA A 131 -7.60 14.53 -12.52
C ALA A 131 -8.91 15.35 -12.61
N MET A 132 -9.23 15.91 -13.78
CA MET A 132 -10.51 16.57 -14.07
C MET A 132 -10.93 16.42 -15.54
N THR A 133 -12.23 16.52 -15.82
CA THR A 133 -12.71 16.51 -17.22
C THR A 133 -12.44 17.84 -17.91
N LYS A 134 -12.37 17.85 -19.24
CA LYS A 134 -12.26 19.09 -20.03
C LYS A 134 -13.36 20.11 -19.67
N LYS A 135 -14.60 19.65 -19.46
CA LYS A 135 -15.73 20.51 -19.04
C LYS A 135 -15.49 21.16 -17.67
N GLU A 136 -14.93 20.41 -16.71
CA GLU A 136 -14.61 20.95 -15.38
C GLU A 136 -13.47 21.97 -15.43
N VAL A 137 -12.46 21.73 -16.26
CA VAL A 137 -11.37 22.68 -16.51
C VAL A 137 -11.94 23.97 -17.09
N GLU A 138 -12.73 23.87 -18.16
CA GLU A 138 -13.36 25.03 -18.79
C GLU A 138 -14.23 25.79 -17.79
N LYS A 139 -15.05 25.10 -16.98
CA LYS A 139 -15.89 25.73 -15.96
C LYS A 139 -15.11 26.43 -14.85
N ARG A 140 -14.01 25.83 -14.36
CA ARG A 140 -13.23 26.37 -13.24
C ARG A 140 -12.25 27.47 -13.67
N PHE A 141 -11.72 27.41 -14.88
CA PHE A 141 -10.63 28.28 -15.33
C PHE A 141 -11.04 29.30 -16.41
N CYS A 142 -12.20 29.17 -17.07
CA CYS A 142 -12.71 30.21 -17.99
C CYS A 142 -13.70 31.16 -17.30
N THR A 143 -13.19 32.22 -16.67
CA THR A 143 -13.96 33.47 -16.49
C THR A 143 -13.65 34.53 -17.55
N LYS A 144 -12.72 34.24 -18.48
CA LYS A 144 -12.51 35.02 -19.71
C LYS A 144 -12.18 34.09 -20.87
N PRO A 145 -12.70 34.33 -22.09
CA PRO A 145 -12.30 33.58 -23.28
C PRO A 145 -10.86 33.97 -23.63
N CYS A 146 -9.89 33.23 -23.08
CA CYS A 146 -8.49 33.41 -23.47
C CYS A 146 -8.28 32.67 -24.79
N THR A 147 -7.94 33.41 -25.84
CA THR A 147 -7.78 32.94 -27.23
C THR A 147 -6.51 32.10 -27.43
N GLN A 148 -5.82 31.72 -26.35
CA GLN A 148 -4.61 30.90 -26.37
C GLN A 148 -4.97 29.48 -25.97
N GLN A 149 -4.75 28.54 -26.88
CA GLN A 149 -4.86 27.10 -26.64
C GLN A 149 -3.92 26.73 -25.49
N GLN A 150 -4.43 26.69 -24.26
CA GLN A 150 -3.65 26.25 -23.11
C GLN A 150 -3.54 24.73 -23.23
N GLU A 151 -2.33 24.23 -23.54
CA GLU A 151 -2.09 22.82 -23.74
C GLU A 151 -2.22 22.09 -22.39
N TYR A 152 -3.33 21.37 -22.27
CA TYR A 152 -3.66 20.62 -21.06
C TYR A 152 -2.78 19.40 -20.92
N ILE A 153 -2.24 19.19 -19.71
CA ILE A 153 -1.50 17.98 -19.38
C ILE A 153 -2.48 16.81 -19.35
N LYS A 154 -2.21 15.73 -20.09
CA LYS A 154 -3.13 14.58 -20.19
C LYS A 154 -2.79 13.50 -19.16
N SER A 155 -3.79 12.94 -18.48
CA SER A 155 -3.67 11.71 -17.69
C SER A 155 -4.35 10.53 -18.36
N TRP A 156 -3.84 9.33 -18.08
CA TRP A 156 -4.35 8.07 -18.63
C TRP A 156 -5.07 7.24 -17.57
N PRO A 157 -6.24 6.65 -17.88
CA PRO A 157 -6.81 5.60 -17.05
C PRO A 157 -5.79 4.45 -16.97
N ILE A 158 -5.48 4.01 -15.75
CA ILE A 158 -4.38 3.06 -15.53
C ILE A 158 -4.49 1.78 -16.37
N HIS A 159 -5.70 1.27 -16.58
CA HIS A 159 -5.95 0.06 -17.36
C HIS A 159 -5.78 0.23 -18.87
N LYS A 160 -5.84 1.47 -19.40
CA LYS A 160 -5.60 1.77 -20.82
C LYS A 160 -4.16 2.20 -21.09
N ARG A 161 -3.38 2.42 -20.04
CA ARG A 161 -2.03 2.94 -20.20
C ARG A 161 -1.12 1.89 -20.81
N SER A 162 -0.51 2.24 -21.94
CA SER A 162 0.55 1.43 -22.54
C SER A 162 1.88 1.64 -21.81
N PHE A 163 2.46 0.56 -21.33
CA PHE A 163 3.81 0.52 -20.77
C PHE A 163 4.86 0.00 -21.77
N ALA A 164 4.44 -0.48 -22.95
CA ALA A 164 5.27 -1.23 -23.90
C ALA A 164 6.57 -0.54 -24.36
N LYS A 165 6.61 0.80 -24.33
CA LYS A 165 7.76 1.61 -24.74
C LYS A 165 8.61 2.09 -23.56
N LEU A 166 8.25 1.72 -22.33
CA LEU A 166 8.88 2.22 -21.12
C LEU A 166 9.94 1.22 -20.63
N GLY A 167 11.12 1.75 -20.30
CA GLY A 167 12.15 1.03 -19.56
C GLY A 167 11.91 1.14 -18.05
N ASN A 168 12.99 1.31 -17.29
CA ASN A 168 12.88 1.56 -15.85
C ASN A 168 12.01 2.79 -15.58
N THR A 169 11.11 2.64 -14.61
CA THR A 169 9.97 3.53 -14.45
C THR A 169 9.83 3.95 -12.99
N SER A 170 9.62 5.24 -12.73
CA SER A 170 9.35 5.77 -11.39
C SER A 170 7.93 6.27 -11.27
N PHE A 171 7.27 5.95 -10.17
CA PHE A 171 5.95 6.43 -9.81
C PHE A 171 6.05 7.51 -8.73
N VAL A 172 5.58 8.71 -9.03
CA VAL A 172 5.48 9.83 -8.09
C VAL A 172 4.14 9.76 -7.40
N ILE A 173 4.17 9.69 -6.08
CA ILE A 173 2.97 9.68 -5.26
C ILE A 173 3.02 10.79 -4.22
N SER A 174 1.86 11.35 -3.90
CA SER A 174 1.66 12.23 -2.76
C SER A 174 0.73 11.55 -1.78
N LYS A 175 0.95 11.79 -0.48
CA LYS A 175 -0.01 11.36 0.55
C LYS A 175 -1.27 12.23 0.55
N ASN A 176 -1.25 13.35 -0.17
CA ASN A 176 -2.46 14.07 -0.47
C ASN A 176 -3.31 13.25 -1.44
N TRP A 177 -4.47 12.80 -0.98
CA TRP A 177 -5.41 12.01 -1.77
C TRP A 177 -6.10 12.83 -2.86
N LYS A 178 -5.95 14.15 -2.84
CA LYS A 178 -6.53 15.06 -3.85
C LYS A 178 -5.71 15.17 -5.14
N GLY A 179 -4.48 14.63 -5.19
CA GLY A 179 -3.61 14.69 -6.37
C GLY A 179 -2.15 14.98 -6.02
N LEU A 180 -1.39 15.48 -7.00
CA LEU A 180 0.03 15.77 -6.84
C LEU A 180 0.29 17.27 -6.67
N PRO A 181 1.14 17.70 -5.73
CA PRO A 181 1.65 19.06 -5.72
C PRO A 181 2.27 19.42 -7.07
N PHE A 182 2.01 20.64 -7.55
CA PHE A 182 2.47 21.11 -8.84
C PHE A 182 3.98 20.97 -8.99
N ASP A 183 4.74 21.34 -7.95
CA ASP A 183 6.19 21.25 -7.95
C ASP A 183 6.68 19.82 -8.25
N HIS A 184 5.97 18.78 -7.77
CA HIS A 184 6.31 17.38 -8.10
C HIS A 184 5.83 16.98 -9.49
N ALA A 185 4.66 17.46 -9.89
CA ALA A 185 4.08 17.20 -11.19
C ALA A 185 4.97 17.73 -12.32
N THR A 186 5.70 18.83 -12.12
CA THR A 186 6.64 19.40 -13.12
C THR A 186 7.78 18.45 -13.50
N HIS A 187 8.07 17.46 -12.66
CA HIS A 187 9.08 16.44 -12.91
C HIS A 187 8.55 15.16 -13.55
N CYS A 188 7.23 15.05 -13.74
CA CYS A 188 6.57 13.89 -14.32
C CYS A 188 6.48 14.03 -15.84
N ASP A 189 6.79 12.95 -16.56
CA ASP A 189 6.66 12.90 -18.03
C ASP A 189 5.21 12.64 -18.46
N SER A 190 4.43 11.96 -17.60
CA SER A 190 3.02 11.64 -17.84
C SER A 190 2.27 11.39 -16.54
N PHE A 191 0.95 11.27 -16.62
CA PHE A 191 0.10 11.07 -15.45
C PHE A 191 -0.83 9.88 -15.64
N VAL A 192 -1.19 9.25 -14.52
CA VAL A 192 -2.21 8.20 -14.47
C VAL A 192 -3.24 8.49 -13.40
N HIS A 193 -4.45 8.01 -13.65
CA HIS A 193 -5.55 8.00 -12.69
C HIS A 193 -6.25 6.65 -12.69
N ILE A 194 -6.99 6.40 -11.62
CA ILE A 194 -7.83 5.21 -11.49
C ILE A 194 -9.27 5.62 -11.80
N PRO A 195 -9.85 5.10 -12.89
CA PRO A 195 -11.23 5.39 -13.21
C PRO A 195 -12.14 4.69 -12.21
N LEU A 196 -13.09 5.45 -11.68
CA LEU A 196 -14.14 4.99 -10.81
C LEU A 196 -15.44 5.09 -11.61
N HIS A 197 -16.20 3.99 -11.65
CA HIS A 197 -17.51 3.94 -12.30
C HIS A 197 -18.57 3.91 -11.19
N SER A 198 -18.96 5.07 -10.68
CA SER A 198 -19.91 5.12 -9.57
C SER A 198 -21.36 5.16 -10.06
N ALA A 199 -22.02 4.00 -10.12
CA ALA A 199 -23.45 3.93 -9.80
C ALA A 199 -23.72 4.25 -8.31
N ILE A 200 -22.67 4.28 -7.49
CA ILE A 200 -22.69 4.48 -6.02
C ILE A 200 -23.01 5.94 -5.64
N ALA A 201 -22.78 6.92 -6.53
CA ALA A 201 -23.17 8.31 -6.27
C ALA A 201 -24.68 8.56 -6.45
N ALA A 202 -25.42 7.65 -7.08
CA ALA A 202 -26.80 7.88 -7.53
C ALA A 202 -27.89 7.18 -6.69
N ASN A 203 -27.55 6.30 -5.74
CA ASN A 203 -28.55 5.46 -5.05
C ASN A 203 -28.94 5.96 -3.65
N ASN A 204 -29.21 7.27 -3.51
CA ASN A 204 -29.89 7.84 -2.34
C ASN A 204 -31.32 8.29 -2.69
N ASN A 205 -32.07 7.49 -3.44
CA ASN A 205 -33.49 7.71 -3.66
C ASN A 205 -34.31 6.46 -3.33
N SER A 206 -34.68 6.31 -2.07
CA SER A 206 -35.98 5.74 -1.71
C SER A 206 -36.38 6.19 -0.30
N ASN A 207 -37.25 7.22 -0.28
CA ASN A 207 -38.29 7.54 0.71
C ASN A 207 -37.96 7.39 2.20
N GLU A 208 -37.70 8.51 2.91
CA GLU A 208 -38.32 8.80 4.22
C GLU A 208 -38.34 10.32 4.49
N HIS A 209 -39.43 10.74 5.13
CA HIS A 209 -39.81 12.11 5.45
C HIS A 209 -38.91 12.75 6.52
N HIS A 210 -38.56 14.03 6.31
CA HIS A 210 -38.37 15.06 7.34
C HIS A 210 -37.16 14.95 8.30
N LEU A 211 -36.06 15.65 7.96
CA LEU A 211 -35.36 16.63 8.81
C LEU A 211 -34.13 17.20 8.06
N GLN A 212 -34.06 18.52 7.97
CA GLN A 212 -32.99 19.28 7.32
C GLN A 212 -31.65 19.09 8.07
N LEU A 213 -30.65 18.54 7.39
CA LEU A 213 -29.23 18.59 7.77
C LEU A 213 -28.36 18.75 6.49
N PRO A 214 -27.18 19.38 6.60
CA PRO A 214 -26.60 20.19 5.53
C PRO A 214 -26.03 19.37 4.37
N GLU A 215 -26.16 19.97 3.20
CA GLU A 215 -25.63 19.63 1.89
C GLU A 215 -24.12 19.35 1.90
N GLN A 216 -23.69 18.20 2.43
CA GLN A 216 -22.36 17.64 2.21
C GLN A 216 -22.50 16.43 1.30
N ARG A 217 -22.69 16.69 0.00
CA ARG A 217 -22.28 15.72 -1.03
C ARG A 217 -20.82 15.38 -0.75
N MET A 218 -20.55 14.14 -0.32
CA MET A 218 -19.18 13.64 -0.27
C MET A 218 -18.60 13.82 -1.67
N ALA A 219 -17.51 14.59 -1.77
CA ALA A 219 -16.87 14.80 -3.05
C ALA A 219 -16.34 13.43 -3.55
N PRO A 220 -16.53 13.06 -4.82
CA PRO A 220 -16.20 11.74 -5.39
C PRO A 220 -14.72 11.34 -5.26
N PHE A 221 -13.86 12.26 -4.84
CA PHE A 221 -12.43 12.10 -4.62
C PHE A 221 -12.06 11.17 -3.45
N GLN A 222 -13.01 10.67 -2.65
CA GLN A 222 -12.71 10.08 -1.33
C GLN A 222 -12.87 8.55 -1.22
N ILE A 223 -13.09 7.84 -2.34
CA ILE A 223 -13.36 6.39 -2.28
C ILE A 223 -12.09 5.56 -2.05
N LEU A 224 -11.01 5.87 -2.77
CA LEU A 224 -9.76 5.11 -2.68
C LEU A 224 -8.68 5.93 -2.00
N ASP A 225 -8.02 5.34 -1.01
CA ASP A 225 -6.84 5.92 -0.40
C ASP A 225 -5.62 5.81 -1.32
N VAL A 226 -4.58 6.59 -1.02
CA VAL A 226 -3.33 6.59 -1.81
C VAL A 226 -2.69 5.20 -1.89
N GLN A 227 -2.86 4.34 -0.88
CA GLN A 227 -2.28 3.00 -0.83
C GLN A 227 -2.98 2.06 -1.80
N SER A 228 -4.32 2.07 -1.80
CA SER A 228 -5.12 1.31 -2.76
C SER A 228 -4.82 1.79 -4.17
N CYS A 229 -4.68 3.11 -4.37
CA CYS A 229 -4.34 3.66 -5.67
C CYS A 229 -2.97 3.17 -6.16
N LEU A 230 -1.96 3.25 -5.30
CA LEU A 230 -0.62 2.76 -5.59
C LEU A 230 -0.65 1.26 -5.90
N SER A 231 -1.37 0.46 -5.12
CA SER A 231 -1.49 -0.99 -5.30
C SER A 231 -2.08 -1.34 -6.67
N ILE A 232 -3.15 -0.66 -7.08
CA ILE A 232 -3.77 -0.86 -8.41
C ILE A 232 -2.77 -0.51 -9.52
N VAL A 233 -2.09 0.63 -9.41
CA VAL A 233 -1.11 1.07 -10.42
C VAL A 233 0.07 0.11 -10.53
N LEU A 234 0.63 -0.31 -9.40
CA LEU A 234 1.72 -1.28 -9.37
C LEU A 234 1.29 -2.64 -9.87
N HIS A 235 0.07 -3.09 -9.57
CA HIS A 235 -0.48 -4.33 -10.11
C HIS A 235 -0.51 -4.31 -11.65
N HIS A 236 -1.06 -3.25 -12.26
CA HIS A 236 -1.07 -3.11 -13.71
C HIS A 236 0.35 -3.08 -14.32
N TYR A 237 1.28 -2.34 -13.69
CA TYR A 237 2.66 -2.28 -14.16
C TYR A 237 3.36 -3.65 -14.08
N THR A 238 3.28 -4.31 -12.92
CA THR A 238 3.97 -5.58 -12.66
C THR A 238 3.38 -6.74 -13.47
N ALA A 239 2.06 -6.75 -13.70
CA ALA A 239 1.42 -7.69 -14.60
C ALA A 239 1.94 -7.54 -16.04
N TRP A 240 2.05 -6.30 -16.53
CA TRP A 240 2.64 -6.03 -17.83
C TRP A 240 4.13 -6.40 -17.90
N ALA A 241 4.90 -6.04 -16.87
CA ALA A 241 6.33 -6.31 -16.78
C ALA A 241 6.67 -7.77 -16.45
N LYS A 242 5.64 -8.62 -16.26
CA LYS A 242 5.75 -10.05 -15.93
C LYS A 242 6.62 -10.31 -14.71
N TYR A 243 6.41 -9.54 -13.65
CA TYR A 243 7.08 -9.78 -12.39
C TYR A 243 6.63 -11.13 -11.82
N HIS A 244 7.59 -11.88 -11.26
CA HIS A 244 7.29 -13.11 -10.53
C HIS A 244 6.88 -12.78 -9.10
N GLU A 245 5.96 -13.60 -8.57
CA GLU A 245 5.53 -13.49 -7.18
C GLU A 245 6.73 -13.79 -6.25
N ARG A 246 6.93 -12.91 -5.27
CA ARG A 246 8.02 -13.06 -4.30
C ARG A 246 7.59 -14.02 -3.19
N SER A 247 8.36 -15.08 -2.97
CA SER A 247 8.32 -15.84 -1.74
C SER A 247 9.21 -15.16 -0.69
N PHE A 248 8.74 -15.08 0.55
CA PHE A 248 9.57 -14.66 1.68
C PHE A 248 9.71 -15.84 2.63
N ASP A 249 10.94 -16.17 3.00
CA ASP A 249 11.22 -17.24 3.98
C ASP A 249 11.12 -16.71 5.41
N GLY A 250 10.61 -17.53 6.33
CA GLY A 250 10.48 -17.20 7.75
C GLY A 250 9.21 -16.40 8.08
N GLN A 251 8.12 -16.63 7.34
CA GLN A 251 6.84 -16.02 7.69
C GLN A 251 6.24 -16.71 8.92
N LYS A 252 5.40 -15.96 9.67
CA LYS A 252 4.66 -16.49 10.82
C LYS A 252 3.83 -17.74 10.50
N PHE A 253 3.50 -17.92 9.21
CA PHE A 253 2.82 -19.09 8.67
C PHE A 253 3.60 -19.62 7.46
N ASP A 254 4.78 -20.19 7.68
CA ASP A 254 5.38 -21.08 6.69
C ASP A 254 4.47 -22.30 6.57
N VAL A 255 3.56 -22.24 5.60
CA VAL A 255 2.71 -23.37 5.24
C VAL A 255 3.64 -24.35 4.53
N VAL A 256 4.14 -25.33 5.29
CA VAL A 256 4.75 -26.52 4.72
C VAL A 256 3.75 -27.05 3.69
N LYS A 257 4.11 -27.00 2.40
CA LYS A 257 3.38 -27.70 1.36
C LYS A 257 3.58 -29.19 1.66
N GLU A 258 2.78 -29.74 2.57
CA GLU A 258 2.69 -31.18 2.74
C GLU A 258 2.25 -31.74 1.39
N GLU A 259 3.11 -32.54 0.77
CA GLU A 259 2.75 -33.35 -0.38
C GLU A 259 1.46 -34.10 -0.03
N VAL A 260 0.42 -33.89 -0.84
CA VAL A 260 -0.89 -34.50 -0.64
C VAL A 260 -0.75 -35.99 -0.93
N GLY A 261 -0.35 -36.74 0.08
CA GLY A 261 -0.13 -38.17 -0.02
C GLY A 261 -0.04 -38.80 1.36
N THR A 262 -1.11 -39.52 1.73
CA THR A 262 -1.11 -40.61 2.74
C THR A 262 -1.00 -40.27 4.25
N ASN A 263 -0.52 -39.10 4.67
CA ASN A 263 -0.25 -38.85 6.12
C ASN A 263 -1.45 -38.42 6.98
N ARG A 264 -2.61 -38.08 6.38
CA ARG A 264 -3.78 -37.60 7.15
C ARG A 264 -4.43 -38.70 7.99
N ASN A 265 -4.38 -39.95 7.52
CA ASN A 265 -4.91 -41.10 8.25
C ASN A 265 -4.01 -41.50 9.42
N GLU A 266 -2.69 -41.45 9.27
CA GLU A 266 -1.76 -41.84 10.34
C GLU A 266 -1.83 -40.88 11.54
N ARG A 267 -1.87 -39.56 11.30
CA ARG A 267 -2.04 -38.58 12.37
C ARG A 267 -3.38 -38.70 13.09
N GLN A 268 -4.46 -39.05 12.38
CA GLN A 268 -5.77 -39.30 13.02
C GLN A 268 -5.78 -40.59 13.84
N ILE A 269 -5.14 -41.66 13.36
CA ILE A 269 -4.99 -42.93 14.08
C ILE A 269 -4.12 -42.74 15.33
N GLU A 270 -3.03 -41.99 15.24
CA GLU A 270 -2.13 -41.73 16.36
C GLU A 270 -2.78 -40.85 17.43
N SER A 271 -3.51 -39.81 17.02
CA SER A 271 -4.31 -38.98 17.95
C SER A 271 -5.41 -39.79 18.64
N ALA A 272 -6.05 -40.73 17.94
CA ALA A 272 -7.07 -41.60 18.53
C ALA A 272 -6.45 -42.57 19.55
N ARG A 273 -5.29 -43.16 19.25
CA ARG A 273 -4.55 -44.07 20.16
C ARG A 273 -4.07 -43.35 21.41
N LYS A 274 -3.55 -42.13 21.28
CA LYS A 274 -3.11 -41.32 22.42
C LYS A 274 -4.26 -40.94 23.33
N LYS A 275 -5.43 -40.62 22.76
CA LYS A 275 -6.65 -40.31 23.52
C LYS A 275 -7.24 -41.54 24.22
N ALA A 276 -7.13 -42.73 23.63
CA ALA A 276 -7.54 -43.97 24.27
C ALA A 276 -6.67 -44.30 25.49
N ARG A 277 -5.34 -44.22 25.36
CA ARG A 277 -4.40 -44.44 26.48
C ARG A 277 -4.65 -43.51 27.66
N LEU A 278 -4.83 -42.21 27.39
CA LEU A 278 -5.12 -41.24 28.44
C LEU A 278 -6.47 -41.50 29.15
N ARG A 279 -7.42 -42.13 28.46
CA ARG A 279 -8.71 -42.49 29.04
C ARG A 279 -8.62 -43.77 29.88
N GLU A 280 -7.81 -44.74 29.49
CA GLU A 280 -7.50 -45.92 30.30
C GLU A 280 -6.73 -45.54 31.57
N GLU A 281 -5.71 -44.69 31.46
CA GLU A 281 -4.95 -44.17 32.62
C GLU A 281 -5.83 -43.35 33.59
N ALA A 282 -6.82 -42.61 33.07
CA ALA A 282 -7.78 -41.89 33.91
C ALA A 282 -8.74 -42.83 34.67
N VAL A 283 -9.17 -43.92 34.04
CA VAL A 283 -10.04 -44.94 34.66
C VAL A 283 -9.28 -45.76 35.71
N GLU A 284 -7.99 -46.06 35.48
CA GLU A 284 -7.12 -46.70 36.49
C GLU A 284 -6.87 -45.79 37.69
N ASN A 285 -6.64 -44.50 37.47
CA ASN A 285 -6.47 -43.54 38.57
C ASN A 285 -7.75 -43.31 39.39
N GLU A 286 -8.92 -43.31 38.75
CA GLU A 286 -10.20 -43.24 39.48
C GLU A 286 -10.49 -44.52 40.27
N SER A 287 -10.02 -45.68 39.81
CA SER A 287 -10.21 -46.95 40.54
C SER A 287 -9.29 -47.08 41.77
N LEU A 288 -8.13 -46.42 41.79
CA LEU A 288 -7.23 -46.40 42.95
C LEU A 288 -7.70 -45.51 44.11
N CYS A 289 -8.54 -44.51 43.85
CA CYS A 289 -8.98 -43.56 44.87
C CYS A 289 -10.21 -44.00 45.69
N HIS A 290 -10.70 -45.23 45.50
CA HIS A 290 -11.89 -45.77 46.20
C HIS A 290 -11.63 -46.92 47.20
N MET A 291 -10.36 -47.17 47.59
CA MET A 291 -10.02 -48.29 48.49
C MET A 291 -9.35 -47.91 49.83
N ASP A 292 -9.10 -46.63 50.12
CA ASP A 292 -8.43 -46.22 51.38
C ASP A 292 -9.38 -45.54 52.38
N GLY A 293 -10.51 -46.20 52.64
CA GLY A 293 -11.46 -45.81 53.67
C GLY A 293 -11.55 -46.87 54.78
N GLY A 294 -10.64 -46.82 55.75
CA GLY A 294 -10.82 -47.59 56.99
C GLY A 294 -9.65 -47.57 57.98
N ILE A 295 -10.01 -47.23 59.23
CA ILE A 295 -9.49 -47.78 60.50
C ILE A 295 -8.38 -47.00 61.27
N PHE A 296 -8.72 -46.69 62.54
CA PHE A 296 -8.05 -45.95 63.64
C PHE A 296 -8.24 -44.41 63.63
N GLY A 297 -8.94 -43.76 64.56
CA GLY A 297 -9.42 -44.12 65.90
C GLY A 297 -8.51 -43.55 67.00
N GLY A 298 -9.00 -42.60 67.80
CA GLY A 298 -8.48 -42.34 69.15
C GLY A 298 -8.27 -40.87 69.55
N ASP A 299 -9.11 -40.44 70.50
CA ASP A 299 -9.16 -39.16 71.22
C ASP A 299 -7.85 -38.68 71.88
N THR A 300 -7.69 -37.36 72.10
CA THR A 300 -7.78 -36.70 73.44
C THR A 300 -7.35 -35.22 73.42
N HIS A 301 -8.33 -34.33 73.60
CA HIS A 301 -8.51 -33.35 74.71
C HIS A 301 -7.32 -32.49 75.23
N ILE A 302 -7.49 -31.15 75.26
CA ILE A 302 -7.55 -30.25 76.45
C ILE A 302 -7.06 -28.79 76.18
N SER A 303 -7.94 -27.84 76.56
CA SER A 303 -7.77 -26.42 76.98
C SER A 303 -7.09 -25.41 76.04
N GLY A 304 -7.48 -24.14 75.93
CA GLY A 304 -8.33 -23.29 76.77
C GLY A 304 -7.72 -21.87 76.80
N ASP A 305 -8.59 -20.86 76.88
CA ASP A 305 -8.34 -19.44 77.24
C ASP A 305 -7.66 -18.58 76.14
N TYR A 306 -8.13 -17.40 75.70
CA TYR A 306 -9.12 -16.40 76.15
C TYR A 306 -9.90 -15.83 74.96
#